data_AF-A0A1Y2RHS9-F1
#
_entry.id   AF-A0A1Y2RHS9-F1
#
_cell.length_a   1.000
_cell.length_b   1.000
_cell.length_c   1.000
_cell.angle_alpha   90.00
_cell.angle_beta   90.00
_cell.angle_gamma   90.00
#
_symmetry.space_group_name_H-M   'P 1'
#
loop_
_entity.id
_entity.type
_entity.pdbx_description
1 polymer ?
#
loop_
_entity_poly.entity_id
_entity_poly.type
_entity_poly.pdbx_seq_one_letter_code
_entity_poly.pdbx_strand_id
1 'polypeptide(L)'
;MGKFQKTMALAGRPNMILNTEEKKEIEFVNINSFTNTENDCYMKYIFLATATILFTISSLAQMDVPSVGGNPRASVSEEVGITSITIKYSRPDVNKREGKIYGDGNVVTYGFSTTSFLTNKPTAPWRAGANDNTTITFEHDVKVEGKDLKAGTYGLHMAMGADNVTIIFSNQSEAWGSFYYDEKYDALRVNVKPVSLDKSVEWLKYEFIEHKEKSCVIAMQWEKLSVPFKVEVDVDNIVIARLREQTTSQKNFNSTNMIQGSSYCFNKNINLEEALGWAQRAVTGFNGQKSYVSLRNLATGYEKLNRLTQADSVMTEALTMANMNQYVGYSRALITQKRNDKSLEILQTAKTKFGDVFAVNNAMAFAYSAKGDFANAIKVAEKAMSQAPNDATKKSLEVQIAKLKEGKDINQ
;
A
#
# COMPACT_ATOMS: atom_id res chain seq x y z
N MET A 1 -70.86 12.23 41.96
CA MET A 1 -71.91 12.77 41.06
C MET A 1 -71.62 12.23 39.67
N GLY A 2 -72.23 11.14 39.22
CA GLY A 2 -73.56 11.09 38.59
C GLY A 2 -73.33 10.85 37.08
N LYS A 3 -73.37 9.60 36.61
CA LYS A 3 -74.52 8.86 36.03
C LYS A 3 -74.70 9.07 34.51
N PHE A 4 -75.07 7.96 33.85
CA PHE A 4 -75.60 7.77 32.47
C PHE A 4 -74.58 7.67 31.32
N GLN A 5 -74.35 6.52 30.63
CA GLN A 5 -75.24 5.66 29.79
C GLN A 5 -76.03 6.51 28.77
N LYS A 6 -76.22 6.18 27.48
CA LYS A 6 -76.17 4.95 26.69
C LYS A 6 -76.52 5.32 25.22
N THR A 7 -75.89 4.65 24.25
CA THR A 7 -76.46 4.00 23.02
C THR A 7 -77.47 4.66 22.06
N MET A 8 -77.26 4.28 20.78
CA MET A 8 -78.26 3.87 19.75
C MET A 8 -79.09 4.98 19.07
N ALA A 9 -79.57 4.88 17.84
CA ALA A 9 -79.50 3.90 16.75
C ALA A 9 -80.08 4.57 15.47
N LEU A 10 -79.90 3.88 14.34
CA LEU A 10 -80.42 4.18 13.00
C LEU A 10 -81.94 4.47 12.92
N ALA A 11 -82.29 5.39 12.01
CA ALA A 11 -83.44 5.37 11.09
C ALA A 11 -83.22 6.53 10.08
N GLY A 12 -83.45 6.46 8.77
CA GLY A 12 -84.24 5.53 7.99
C GLY A 12 -85.28 6.26 7.13
N ARG A 13 -84.84 7.13 6.18
CA ARG A 13 -85.52 7.55 4.91
C ARG A 13 -86.93 8.21 5.01
N PRO A 14 -87.64 8.57 3.90
CA PRO A 14 -87.28 9.06 2.54
C PRO A 14 -88.11 10.30 2.11
N ASN A 15 -87.84 10.85 0.90
CA ASN A 15 -88.80 11.35 -0.13
C ASN A 15 -88.09 12.37 -1.06
N MET A 16 -88.30 12.46 -2.39
CA MET A 16 -89.18 11.78 -3.35
C MET A 16 -88.74 12.27 -4.78
N ILE A 17 -88.58 11.37 -5.77
CA ILE A 17 -89.13 11.38 -7.17
C ILE A 17 -88.85 12.60 -8.09
N LEU A 18 -88.57 12.53 -9.40
CA LEU A 18 -88.30 11.54 -10.48
C LEU A 18 -87.87 12.37 -11.72
N ASN A 19 -87.00 11.86 -12.61
CA ASN A 19 -87.39 11.59 -14.02
C ASN A 19 -86.29 10.88 -14.86
N THR A 20 -86.77 9.89 -15.62
CA THR A 20 -86.34 9.24 -16.89
C THR A 20 -85.24 9.93 -17.72
N GLU A 21 -84.39 9.31 -18.54
CA GLU A 21 -84.19 7.97 -19.12
C GLU A 21 -82.79 8.03 -19.81
N GLU A 22 -81.95 7.00 -19.76
CA GLU A 22 -81.13 6.51 -20.89
C GLU A 22 -80.21 5.36 -20.45
N LYS A 23 -80.41 4.19 -21.08
CA LYS A 23 -79.49 3.06 -21.05
C LYS A 23 -78.30 3.36 -21.96
N LYS A 24 -77.06 3.20 -21.48
CA LYS A 24 -75.93 2.76 -22.33
C LYS A 24 -75.01 1.78 -21.60
N GLU A 25 -74.57 0.84 -22.42
CA GLU A 25 -73.85 -0.41 -22.24
C GLU A 25 -72.69 -0.45 -21.23
N ILE A 26 -72.55 -1.65 -20.63
CA ILE A 26 -71.38 -2.13 -19.94
C ILE A 26 -70.33 -2.50 -21.00
N GLU A 27 -69.25 -1.71 -21.12
CA GLU A 27 -68.02 -2.16 -21.76
C GLU A 27 -67.01 -2.61 -20.70
N PHE A 28 -66.66 -3.88 -20.75
CA PHE A 28 -65.51 -4.45 -20.05
C PHE A 28 -64.23 -3.83 -20.62
N VAL A 29 -63.63 -2.87 -19.90
CA VAL A 29 -62.28 -2.40 -20.25
C VAL A 29 -61.24 -3.39 -19.70
N ASN A 30 -60.58 -4.01 -20.67
CA ASN A 30 -59.49 -4.96 -20.63
C ASN A 30 -58.26 -4.40 -19.88
N ILE A 31 -57.89 -4.98 -18.73
CA ILE A 31 -56.74 -4.59 -17.91
C ILE A 31 -55.44 -5.21 -18.48
N ASN A 32 -55.07 -4.84 -19.70
CA ASN A 32 -53.83 -5.34 -20.34
C ASN A 32 -53.00 -4.23 -21.02
N SER A 33 -53.19 -2.96 -20.69
CA SER A 33 -52.53 -1.83 -21.37
C SER A 33 -51.61 -0.96 -20.50
N PHE A 34 -51.04 -1.49 -19.41
CA PHE A 34 -50.11 -0.74 -18.54
C PHE A 34 -48.79 -1.48 -18.22
N THR A 35 -48.23 -2.24 -19.17
CA THR A 35 -46.93 -2.93 -18.94
C THR A 35 -45.90 -2.80 -20.06
N ASN A 36 -46.03 -1.84 -20.98
CA ASN A 36 -45.09 -1.75 -22.13
C ASN A 36 -44.37 -0.41 -22.34
N THR A 37 -44.52 0.60 -21.49
CA THR A 37 -43.80 1.88 -21.68
C THR A 37 -42.54 2.05 -20.81
N GLU A 38 -42.43 1.37 -19.66
CA GLU A 38 -41.22 1.42 -18.83
C GLU A 38 -40.09 0.57 -19.39
N ASN A 39 -40.39 -0.63 -19.91
CA ASN A 39 -39.40 -1.55 -20.48
C ASN A 39 -38.76 -1.01 -21.77
N ASP A 40 -39.48 -0.20 -22.55
CA ASP A 40 -38.97 0.40 -23.78
C ASP A 40 -37.97 1.55 -23.50
N CYS A 41 -38.15 2.29 -22.40
CA CYS A 41 -37.13 3.25 -21.94
C CYS A 41 -35.88 2.52 -21.45
N TYR A 42 -36.02 1.47 -20.62
CA TYR A 42 -34.89 0.69 -20.13
C TYR A 42 -34.11 0.02 -21.26
N MET A 43 -34.77 -0.52 -22.29
CA MET A 43 -34.11 -1.12 -23.45
C MET A 43 -33.40 -0.07 -24.32
N LYS A 44 -33.95 1.14 -24.48
CA LYS A 44 -33.25 2.24 -25.19
C LYS A 44 -32.02 2.73 -24.43
N TYR A 45 -32.08 2.85 -23.10
CA TYR A 45 -30.92 3.22 -22.28
C TYR A 45 -29.88 2.10 -22.19
N ILE A 46 -30.27 0.83 -22.21
CA ILE A 46 -29.36 -0.31 -22.30
C ILE A 46 -28.70 -0.38 -23.69
N PHE A 47 -29.42 -0.06 -24.77
CA PHE A 47 -28.83 0.00 -26.12
C PHE A 47 -27.90 1.22 -26.30
N LEU A 48 -28.22 2.37 -25.68
CA LEU A 48 -27.35 3.55 -25.68
C LEU A 48 -26.13 3.35 -24.77
N ALA A 49 -26.28 2.67 -23.64
CA ALA A 49 -25.17 2.30 -22.74
C ALA A 49 -24.25 1.23 -23.35
N THR A 50 -24.79 0.25 -24.09
CA THR A 50 -23.96 -0.73 -24.82
C THR A 50 -23.28 -0.14 -26.05
N ALA A 51 -23.90 0.82 -26.75
CA ALA A 51 -23.24 1.56 -27.83
C ALA A 51 -22.11 2.49 -27.34
N THR A 52 -22.18 2.99 -26.10
CA THR A 52 -21.13 3.84 -25.51
C THR A 52 -19.96 3.01 -24.95
N ILE A 53 -20.21 1.75 -24.55
CA ILE A 53 -19.16 0.81 -24.11
C ILE A 53 -18.33 0.26 -25.30
N LEU A 54 -18.86 0.35 -26.53
CA LEU A 54 -18.14 -0.06 -27.75
C LEU A 54 -17.20 1.02 -28.34
N PHE A 55 -17.06 2.19 -27.69
CA PHE A 55 -16.26 3.31 -28.22
C PHE A 55 -14.98 3.67 -27.43
N THR A 56 -14.51 2.79 -26.53
CA THR A 56 -13.28 3.07 -25.74
C THR A 56 -12.12 2.08 -25.96
N ILE A 57 -12.03 1.50 -27.16
CA ILE A 57 -10.81 0.82 -27.62
C ILE A 57 -10.34 1.44 -28.94
N SER A 58 -9.98 2.71 -28.90
CA SER A 58 -9.12 3.31 -29.92
C SER A 58 -7.74 3.55 -29.34
N SER A 59 -7.00 2.47 -29.11
CA SER A 59 -5.52 2.51 -28.99
C SER A 59 -4.90 1.11 -29.05
N LEU A 60 -4.83 0.54 -30.26
CA LEU A 60 -3.67 -0.22 -30.73
C LEU A 60 -3.71 -0.20 -32.27
N ALA A 61 -3.36 0.95 -32.86
CA ALA A 61 -2.98 1.00 -34.27
C ALA A 61 -1.45 1.09 -34.35
N GLN A 62 -0.77 -0.01 -34.05
CA GLN A 62 0.55 -0.28 -34.59
C GLN A 62 0.43 -1.56 -35.42
N MET A 63 0.92 -1.53 -36.66
CA MET A 63 1.08 -2.72 -37.47
C MET A 63 2.02 -3.71 -36.74
N ASP A 64 1.57 -4.95 -36.57
CA ASP A 64 2.39 -6.12 -36.20
C ASP A 64 3.31 -6.49 -37.37
N VAL A 65 4.24 -5.60 -37.72
CA VAL A 65 5.34 -5.91 -38.64
C VAL A 65 6.59 -6.23 -37.81
N PRO A 66 7.36 -7.28 -38.17
CA PRO A 66 8.64 -7.57 -37.52
C PRO A 66 9.52 -6.33 -37.48
N SER A 67 10.32 -6.19 -36.40
CA SER A 67 11.21 -5.04 -36.23
C SER A 67 12.09 -4.83 -37.46
N VAL A 68 12.04 -3.63 -38.03
CA VAL A 68 12.82 -3.29 -39.23
C VAL A 68 14.32 -3.29 -38.90
N GLY A 69 15.13 -3.83 -39.81
CA GLY A 69 16.59 -3.65 -39.80
C GLY A 69 17.38 -4.51 -38.80
N GLY A 70 16.82 -5.62 -38.31
CA GLY A 70 17.56 -6.56 -37.45
C GLY A 70 17.75 -6.12 -36.01
N ASN A 71 16.92 -5.19 -35.52
CA ASN A 71 16.92 -4.73 -34.13
C ASN A 71 15.65 -5.20 -33.40
N PRO A 72 15.63 -6.43 -32.83
CA PRO A 72 14.46 -6.95 -32.13
C PRO A 72 14.01 -6.01 -31.01
N ARG A 73 12.70 -5.98 -30.74
CA ARG A 73 12.16 -5.32 -29.55
C ARG A 73 12.37 -6.21 -28.33
N ALA A 74 12.67 -5.61 -27.19
CA ALA A 74 12.83 -6.27 -25.91
C ALA A 74 12.26 -5.42 -24.78
N SER A 75 11.91 -6.08 -23.69
CA SER A 75 11.49 -5.43 -22.45
C SER A 75 12.02 -6.17 -21.25
N VAL A 76 12.33 -5.44 -20.19
CA VAL A 76 12.65 -5.99 -18.86
C VAL A 76 11.80 -5.26 -17.83
N SER A 77 11.33 -5.97 -16.81
CA SER A 77 10.55 -5.40 -15.71
C SER A 77 10.92 -6.09 -14.42
N GLU A 78 11.01 -5.32 -13.34
CA GLU A 78 11.23 -5.82 -11.98
C GLU A 78 10.43 -4.99 -10.98
N GLU A 79 9.92 -5.64 -9.94
CA GLU A 79 9.30 -4.97 -8.79
C GLU A 79 10.35 -4.71 -7.71
N VAL A 80 10.55 -3.44 -7.34
CA VAL A 80 11.42 -3.03 -6.24
C VAL A 80 10.54 -2.46 -5.13
N GLY A 81 10.54 -3.12 -3.98
CA GLY A 81 9.58 -2.85 -2.92
C GLY A 81 8.14 -3.20 -3.37
N ILE A 82 7.39 -2.19 -3.82
CA ILE A 82 6.05 -2.33 -4.43
C ILE A 82 5.91 -1.43 -5.67
N THR A 83 7.04 -1.08 -6.29
CA THR A 83 7.09 -0.25 -7.51
C THR A 83 7.55 -1.11 -8.67
N SER A 84 6.71 -1.24 -9.69
CA SER A 84 7.14 -1.79 -10.99
C SER A 84 8.02 -0.79 -11.74
N ILE A 85 9.19 -1.24 -12.17
CA ILE A 85 10.08 -0.51 -13.08
C ILE A 85 10.15 -1.29 -14.39
N THR A 86 9.80 -0.67 -15.51
CA THR A 86 9.75 -1.34 -16.82
C THR A 86 10.56 -0.58 -17.85
N ILE A 87 11.42 -1.28 -18.60
CA ILE A 87 12.18 -0.72 -19.71
C ILE A 87 11.77 -1.41 -20.99
N LYS A 88 11.39 -0.64 -22.02
CA LYS A 88 11.09 -1.13 -23.37
C LYS A 88 12.06 -0.50 -24.36
N TYR A 89 12.69 -1.32 -25.19
CA TYR A 89 13.79 -0.90 -26.04
C TYR A 89 13.88 -1.78 -27.30
N SER A 90 14.58 -1.29 -28.33
CA SER A 90 15.04 -2.16 -29.42
C SER A 90 16.55 -2.41 -29.25
N ARG A 91 16.95 -3.68 -29.40
CA ARG A 91 18.29 -4.17 -29.10
C ARG A 91 19.10 -4.39 -30.39
N PRO A 92 20.02 -3.48 -30.77
CA PRO A 92 20.98 -3.74 -31.84
C PRO A 92 22.00 -4.80 -31.42
N ASP A 93 22.61 -5.46 -32.39
CA ASP A 93 23.75 -6.35 -32.22
C ASP A 93 25.09 -5.64 -32.47
N VAL A 94 26.17 -6.19 -31.92
CA VAL A 94 27.52 -5.74 -32.23
C VAL A 94 27.84 -6.02 -33.70
N ASN A 95 27.46 -7.20 -34.21
CA ASN A 95 27.59 -7.59 -35.61
C ASN A 95 29.02 -7.40 -36.15
N LYS A 96 30.01 -8.01 -35.47
CA LYS A 96 31.43 -7.96 -35.85
C LYS A 96 32.05 -6.55 -35.85
N ARG A 97 31.45 -5.61 -35.11
CA ARG A 97 31.94 -4.22 -34.92
C ARG A 97 32.55 -3.99 -33.54
N GLU A 98 33.14 -5.02 -32.94
CA GLU A 98 33.89 -4.88 -31.68
C GLU A 98 34.95 -3.77 -31.80
N GLY A 99 35.03 -2.92 -30.79
CA GLY A 99 35.85 -1.71 -30.73
C GLY A 99 35.32 -0.54 -31.57
N LYS A 100 34.19 -0.70 -32.26
CA LYS A 100 33.60 0.32 -33.16
C LYS A 100 32.15 0.67 -32.82
N ILE A 101 31.69 0.31 -31.61
CA ILE A 101 30.35 0.68 -31.15
C ILE A 101 30.33 2.11 -30.62
N TYR A 102 31.31 2.51 -29.82
CA TYR A 102 31.32 3.80 -29.11
C TYR A 102 32.46 4.71 -29.57
N GLY A 103 32.22 6.01 -29.63
CA GLY A 103 33.23 7.04 -29.94
C GLY A 103 32.94 7.82 -31.22
N ASP A 104 33.79 8.80 -31.52
CA ASP A 104 33.58 9.68 -32.68
C ASP A 104 33.70 8.90 -34.00
N GLY A 105 32.67 9.02 -34.84
CA GLY A 105 32.58 8.28 -36.11
C GLY A 105 32.12 6.81 -35.99
N ASN A 106 31.80 6.35 -34.77
CA ASN A 106 31.26 5.01 -34.51
C ASN A 106 29.72 5.00 -34.45
N VAL A 107 29.13 3.84 -34.13
CA VAL A 107 27.67 3.65 -34.08
C VAL A 107 27.00 4.59 -33.08
N VAL A 108 27.65 4.81 -31.95
CA VAL A 108 27.23 5.72 -30.89
C VAL A 108 28.33 6.75 -30.65
N THR A 109 28.12 7.96 -31.16
CA THR A 109 29.01 9.11 -30.93
C THR A 109 29.04 9.48 -29.45
N TYR A 110 30.21 9.91 -28.97
CA TYR A 110 30.31 10.50 -27.63
C TYR A 110 29.66 11.89 -27.57
N GLY A 111 29.12 12.22 -26.40
CA GLY A 111 28.37 13.44 -26.15
C GLY A 111 27.05 13.48 -26.92
N PHE A 112 26.92 14.51 -27.74
CA PHE A 112 25.72 14.82 -28.51
C PHE A 112 26.03 14.84 -30.00
N SER A 113 25.09 14.37 -30.80
CA SER A 113 25.21 14.28 -32.25
C SER A 113 24.41 15.39 -32.95
N THR A 114 24.72 15.63 -34.22
CA THR A 114 24.02 16.58 -35.10
C THR A 114 22.80 15.98 -35.79
N THR A 115 22.25 14.86 -35.29
CA THR A 115 21.10 14.19 -35.92
C THR A 115 19.76 14.84 -35.53
N SER A 116 19.74 15.97 -34.83
CA SER A 116 18.49 16.63 -34.48
C SER A 116 17.80 17.20 -35.73
N PHE A 117 16.50 17.00 -35.85
CA PHE A 117 15.66 17.66 -36.86
C PHE A 117 15.20 19.05 -36.43
N LEU A 118 15.46 19.43 -35.16
CA LEU A 118 15.15 20.76 -34.63
C LEU A 118 16.30 21.74 -34.86
N THR A 119 17.54 21.27 -34.91
CA THR A 119 18.74 22.11 -35.05
C THR A 119 19.90 21.35 -35.70
N ASN A 120 20.75 22.07 -36.42
CA ASN A 120 22.00 21.52 -36.97
C ASN A 120 23.15 21.50 -35.93
N LYS A 121 22.88 21.90 -34.68
CA LYS A 121 23.85 21.85 -33.58
C LYS A 121 23.95 20.44 -32.99
N PRO A 122 25.09 20.05 -32.38
CA PRO A 122 25.24 18.77 -31.72
C PRO A 122 24.45 18.76 -30.39
N THR A 123 23.14 18.51 -30.47
CA THR A 123 22.24 18.53 -29.30
C THR A 123 21.47 17.23 -29.11
N ALA A 124 21.59 16.26 -30.01
CA ALA A 124 20.85 15.00 -29.93
C ALA A 124 21.67 13.92 -29.18
N PRO A 125 21.28 13.53 -27.94
CA PRO A 125 21.91 12.41 -27.23
C PRO A 125 21.55 11.09 -27.91
N TRP A 126 22.23 9.99 -27.57
CA TRP A 126 21.86 8.68 -28.08
C TRP A 126 20.58 8.18 -27.41
N ARG A 127 19.63 7.63 -28.18
CA ARG A 127 18.35 7.04 -27.70
C ARG A 127 18.49 5.74 -26.88
N ALA A 128 19.72 5.43 -26.46
CA ALA A 128 20.07 4.26 -25.64
C ALA A 128 19.51 2.93 -26.17
N GLY A 129 19.44 2.78 -27.50
CA GLY A 129 18.81 1.68 -28.21
C GLY A 129 18.77 1.93 -29.73
N ALA A 130 17.96 1.14 -30.44
CA ALA A 130 17.76 1.28 -31.88
C ALA A 130 16.29 1.54 -32.26
N ASN A 131 16.06 1.99 -33.50
CA ASN A 131 14.75 2.27 -34.08
C ASN A 131 13.92 3.27 -33.25
N ASP A 132 13.04 2.74 -32.40
CA ASP A 132 12.13 3.49 -31.54
C ASP A 132 12.88 4.08 -30.32
N ASN A 133 12.24 5.03 -29.64
CA ASN A 133 12.80 5.58 -28.41
C ASN A 133 12.82 4.50 -27.31
N THR A 134 13.94 4.39 -26.60
CA THR A 134 13.96 3.56 -25.40
C THR A 134 13.11 4.25 -24.34
N THR A 135 12.22 3.51 -23.69
CA THR A 135 11.38 4.06 -22.63
C THR A 135 11.62 3.35 -21.32
N ILE A 136 11.56 4.10 -20.23
CA ILE A 136 11.58 3.60 -18.87
C ILE A 136 10.37 4.15 -18.12
N THR A 137 9.61 3.25 -17.50
CA THR A 137 8.41 3.55 -16.74
C THR A 137 8.64 3.23 -15.27
N PHE A 138 8.30 4.19 -14.41
CA PHE A 138 8.24 4.03 -12.97
C PHE A 138 6.79 4.15 -12.50
N GLU A 139 6.28 3.12 -11.81
CA GLU A 139 4.91 3.12 -11.27
C GLU A 139 4.70 4.18 -10.18
N HIS A 140 5.73 4.44 -9.38
CA HIS A 140 5.73 5.42 -8.29
C HIS A 140 6.94 6.36 -8.41
N ASP A 141 6.91 7.45 -7.65
CA ASP A 141 8.06 8.36 -7.51
C ASP A 141 9.30 7.58 -7.04
N VAL A 142 10.45 7.87 -7.65
CA VAL A 142 11.73 7.23 -7.36
C VAL A 142 12.83 8.25 -7.15
N LYS A 143 13.97 7.80 -6.61
CA LYS A 143 15.24 8.53 -6.71
C LYS A 143 16.17 7.80 -7.67
N VAL A 144 16.69 8.50 -8.67
CA VAL A 144 17.73 7.98 -9.57
C VAL A 144 19.04 8.68 -9.24
N GLU A 145 20.06 7.90 -8.88
CA GLU A 145 21.36 8.46 -8.41
C GLU A 145 21.18 9.54 -7.33
N GLY A 146 20.25 9.29 -6.39
CA GLY A 146 19.91 10.20 -5.29
C GLY A 146 19.03 11.40 -5.65
N LYS A 147 18.70 11.62 -6.93
CA LYS A 147 17.86 12.74 -7.40
C LYS A 147 16.41 12.30 -7.60
N ASP A 148 15.46 13.14 -7.20
CA ASP A 148 14.03 12.85 -7.32
C ASP A 148 13.56 12.80 -8.78
N LEU A 149 12.75 11.79 -9.10
CA LEU A 149 12.04 11.62 -10.36
C LEU A 149 10.61 11.17 -10.08
N LYS A 150 9.63 11.81 -10.72
CA LYS A 150 8.22 11.47 -10.53
C LYS A 150 7.85 10.14 -11.19
N ALA A 151 6.75 9.54 -10.75
CA ALA A 151 6.13 8.44 -11.44
C ALA A 151 5.79 8.85 -12.89
N GLY A 152 5.98 7.93 -13.84
CA GLY A 152 5.71 8.21 -15.26
C GLY A 152 6.54 7.37 -16.21
N THR A 153 6.29 7.58 -17.50
CA THR A 153 7.07 7.00 -18.59
C THR A 153 7.96 8.07 -19.20
N TYR A 154 9.25 7.77 -19.30
CA TYR A 154 10.26 8.69 -19.81
C TYR A 154 10.96 8.11 -21.03
N GLY A 155 11.28 8.96 -21.99
CA GLY A 155 12.28 8.67 -23.02
C GLY A 155 13.66 8.60 -22.36
N LEU A 156 14.36 7.48 -22.54
CA LEU A 156 15.68 7.24 -21.98
C LEU A 156 16.75 7.54 -23.03
N HIS A 157 17.55 8.56 -22.76
CA HIS A 157 18.69 8.92 -23.60
C HIS A 157 19.99 8.89 -22.81
N MET A 158 21.11 8.75 -23.51
CA MET A 158 22.44 8.78 -22.93
C MET A 158 23.35 9.66 -23.79
N ALA A 159 23.95 10.68 -23.18
CA ALA A 159 25.12 11.34 -23.74
C ALA A 159 26.36 10.54 -23.30
N MET A 160 26.86 9.69 -24.20
CA MET A 160 27.92 8.74 -23.89
C MET A 160 29.27 9.44 -23.73
N GLY A 161 30.14 8.92 -22.88
CA GLY A 161 31.53 9.38 -22.77
C GLY A 161 32.41 8.25 -22.24
N ALA A 162 33.73 8.40 -22.38
CA ALA A 162 34.68 7.37 -21.96
C ALA A 162 34.64 7.12 -20.45
N ASP A 163 34.62 8.19 -19.64
CA ASP A 163 34.66 8.12 -18.17
C ASP A 163 33.37 8.57 -17.49
N ASN A 164 32.46 9.19 -18.24
CA ASN A 164 31.22 9.74 -17.72
C ASN A 164 30.12 9.65 -18.77
N VAL A 165 28.97 9.09 -18.38
CA VAL A 165 27.76 9.05 -19.19
C VAL A 165 26.69 9.89 -18.49
N THR A 166 26.08 10.81 -19.22
CA THR A 166 24.88 11.51 -18.73
C THR A 166 23.65 10.75 -19.18
N ILE A 167 22.95 10.13 -18.22
CA ILE A 167 21.64 9.51 -18.45
C ILE A 167 20.58 10.60 -18.33
N ILE A 168 19.66 10.61 -19.29
CA ILE A 168 18.66 11.65 -19.48
C ILE A 168 17.28 10.98 -19.52
N PHE A 169 16.37 11.47 -18.69
CA PHE A 169 14.97 11.06 -18.64
C PHE A 169 14.13 12.20 -19.21
N SER A 170 13.57 12.03 -20.40
CA SER A 170 12.76 13.04 -21.09
C SER A 170 11.27 12.75 -20.96
N ASN A 171 10.45 13.79 -20.75
CA ASN A 171 8.98 13.66 -20.75
C ASN A 171 8.39 13.36 -22.14
N GLN A 172 9.19 13.41 -23.21
CA GLN A 172 8.77 13.05 -24.57
C GLN A 172 9.02 11.57 -24.86
N SER A 173 8.35 10.67 -24.16
CA SER A 173 8.50 9.21 -24.34
C SER A 173 8.10 8.71 -25.73
N GLU A 174 7.09 9.34 -26.33
CA GLU A 174 6.53 8.97 -27.65
C GLU A 174 7.29 9.57 -28.84
N ALA A 175 8.36 10.34 -28.59
CA ALA A 175 9.18 10.89 -29.66
C ALA A 175 9.88 9.76 -30.45
N TRP A 176 10.12 9.97 -31.74
CA TRP A 176 10.86 8.99 -32.53
C TRP A 176 12.37 9.11 -32.27
N GLY A 177 12.92 8.19 -31.48
CA GLY A 177 14.33 8.18 -31.10
C GLY A 177 14.77 9.53 -30.50
N SER A 178 15.95 10.01 -30.93
CA SER A 178 16.49 11.31 -30.47
C SER A 178 16.33 12.45 -31.47
N PHE A 179 15.65 12.24 -32.60
CA PHE A 179 15.65 13.21 -33.71
C PHE A 179 14.93 14.51 -33.34
N TYR A 180 13.91 14.43 -32.49
CA TYR A 180 13.15 15.57 -31.97
C TYR A 180 13.51 15.92 -30.52
N TYR A 181 14.64 15.42 -30.02
CA TYR A 181 15.06 15.69 -28.66
C TYR A 181 15.26 17.20 -28.42
N ASP A 182 14.65 17.69 -27.35
CA ASP A 182 14.77 19.06 -26.86
C ASP A 182 14.93 19.03 -25.33
N GLU A 183 16.05 19.57 -24.85
CA GLU A 183 16.46 19.58 -23.45
C GLU A 183 15.39 20.19 -22.51
N LYS A 184 14.53 21.08 -23.00
CA LYS A 184 13.47 21.67 -22.17
C LYS A 184 12.46 20.65 -21.64
N TYR A 185 12.42 19.45 -22.24
CA TYR A 185 11.54 18.36 -21.80
C TYR A 185 12.23 17.37 -20.86
N ASP A 186 13.50 17.57 -20.53
CA ASP A 186 14.22 16.72 -19.59
C ASP A 186 13.59 16.83 -18.20
N ALA A 187 13.13 15.71 -17.68
CA ALA A 187 12.70 15.58 -16.29
C ALA A 187 13.90 15.43 -15.35
N LEU A 188 14.95 14.72 -15.80
CA LEU A 188 16.13 14.47 -14.98
C LEU A 188 17.38 14.19 -15.83
N ARG A 189 18.53 14.68 -15.37
CA ARG A 189 19.87 14.28 -15.82
C ARG A 189 20.72 13.78 -14.66
N VAL A 190 21.32 12.60 -14.81
CA VAL A 190 22.26 12.03 -13.85
C VAL A 190 23.55 11.62 -14.55
N ASN A 191 24.67 11.81 -13.87
CA ASN A 191 25.98 11.43 -14.37
C ASN A 191 26.41 10.15 -13.67
N VAL A 192 26.78 9.15 -14.46
CA VAL A 192 27.28 7.86 -13.95
C VAL A 192 28.58 7.48 -14.63
N LYS A 193 29.38 6.68 -13.94
CA LYS A 193 30.63 6.15 -14.49
C LYS A 193 30.34 4.84 -15.24
N PRO A 194 30.68 4.73 -16.53
CA PRO A 194 30.59 3.46 -17.23
C PRO A 194 31.65 2.48 -16.72
N VAL A 195 31.38 1.19 -16.85
CA VAL A 195 32.23 0.08 -16.41
C VAL A 195 32.54 -0.81 -17.60
N SER A 196 33.80 -1.23 -17.74
CA SER A 196 34.20 -2.20 -18.75
C SER A 196 33.81 -3.62 -18.34
N LEU A 197 33.34 -4.41 -19.31
CA LEU A 197 33.01 -5.82 -19.14
C LEU A 197 34.13 -6.71 -19.68
N ASP A 198 34.43 -7.80 -18.98
CA ASP A 198 35.44 -8.78 -19.42
C ASP A 198 35.03 -9.48 -20.72
N LYS A 199 33.73 -9.73 -20.88
CA LYS A 199 33.12 -10.40 -22.04
C LYS A 199 32.24 -9.44 -22.81
N SER A 200 32.28 -9.57 -24.13
CA SER A 200 31.39 -8.81 -25.02
C SER A 200 29.94 -9.30 -24.88
N VAL A 201 29.00 -8.36 -24.87
CA VAL A 201 27.56 -8.58 -24.90
C VAL A 201 27.08 -8.28 -26.33
N GLU A 202 26.75 -9.34 -27.07
CA GLU A 202 26.41 -9.23 -28.50
C GLU A 202 25.21 -8.34 -28.75
N TRP A 203 24.12 -8.56 -28.01
CA TRP A 203 22.88 -7.80 -28.16
C TRP A 203 22.74 -6.83 -27.01
N LEU A 204 22.50 -5.56 -27.31
CA LEU A 204 22.20 -4.56 -26.28
C LEU A 204 21.09 -5.08 -25.38
N LYS A 205 21.30 -5.01 -24.06
CA LYS A 205 20.29 -5.38 -23.07
C LYS A 205 20.28 -4.41 -21.90
N TYR A 206 19.14 -4.37 -21.23
CA TYR A 206 18.98 -3.78 -19.91
C TYR A 206 18.77 -4.89 -18.90
N GLU A 207 19.38 -4.78 -17.72
CA GLU A 207 19.32 -5.78 -16.66
C GLU A 207 19.33 -5.12 -15.29
N PHE A 208 18.62 -5.73 -14.34
CA PHE A 208 18.70 -5.39 -12.91
C PHE A 208 19.83 -6.23 -12.30
N ILE A 209 20.97 -5.59 -12.06
CA ILE A 209 22.21 -6.29 -11.67
C ILE A 209 22.40 -6.39 -10.15
N GLU A 210 21.66 -5.59 -9.38
CA GLU A 210 21.59 -5.69 -7.92
C GLU A 210 20.17 -5.39 -7.41
N HIS A 211 19.74 -6.14 -6.40
CA HIS A 211 18.42 -6.00 -5.77
C HIS A 211 18.52 -5.86 -4.25
N LYS A 212 17.78 -4.91 -3.67
CA LYS A 212 17.60 -4.69 -2.23
C LYS A 212 16.16 -4.28 -1.95
N GLU A 213 15.74 -4.36 -0.69
CA GLU A 213 14.36 -4.08 -0.24
C GLU A 213 13.78 -2.74 -0.76
N LYS A 214 14.62 -1.69 -0.85
CA LYS A 214 14.21 -0.32 -1.24
C LYS A 214 15.00 0.25 -2.42
N SER A 215 15.79 -0.56 -3.11
CA SER A 215 16.62 -0.07 -4.21
C SER A 215 17.08 -1.19 -5.14
N CYS A 216 17.34 -0.85 -6.40
CA CYS A 216 18.03 -1.71 -7.35
C CYS A 216 19.14 -0.95 -8.08
N VAL A 217 19.99 -1.68 -8.80
CA VAL A 217 20.91 -1.11 -9.81
C VAL A 217 20.52 -1.67 -11.16
N ILE A 218 20.21 -0.78 -12.10
CA ILE A 218 19.89 -1.10 -13.49
C ILE A 218 21.12 -0.81 -14.32
N ALA A 219 21.45 -1.69 -15.27
CA ALA A 219 22.54 -1.46 -16.20
C ALA A 219 22.12 -1.68 -17.65
N MET A 220 22.48 -0.73 -18.52
CA MET A 220 22.57 -0.99 -19.95
C MET A 220 23.90 -1.70 -20.22
N GLN A 221 23.87 -2.80 -20.97
CA GLN A 221 25.05 -3.56 -21.36
C GLN A 221 25.04 -3.81 -22.87
N TRP A 222 26.12 -3.42 -23.54
CA TRP A 222 26.33 -3.72 -24.95
C TRP A 222 27.81 -3.69 -25.28
N GLU A 223 28.25 -4.64 -26.10
CA GLU A 223 29.66 -4.91 -26.33
C GLU A 223 30.40 -5.10 -24.99
N LYS A 224 31.51 -4.39 -24.76
CA LYS A 224 32.28 -4.45 -23.51
C LYS A 224 31.98 -3.31 -22.55
N LEU A 225 30.82 -2.66 -22.68
CA LEU A 225 30.45 -1.52 -21.85
C LEU A 225 29.21 -1.84 -21.01
N SER A 226 29.24 -1.42 -19.75
CA SER A 226 28.09 -1.39 -18.86
C SER A 226 27.91 0.03 -18.32
N VAL A 227 26.66 0.51 -18.31
CA VAL A 227 26.30 1.81 -17.74
C VAL A 227 25.32 1.56 -16.59
N PRO A 228 25.82 1.31 -15.36
CA PRO A 228 24.99 1.08 -14.19
C PRO A 228 24.46 2.39 -13.60
N PHE A 229 23.22 2.37 -13.13
CA PHE A 229 22.65 3.45 -12.33
C PHE A 229 21.69 2.90 -11.26
N LYS A 230 21.73 3.50 -10.07
CA LYS A 230 20.93 3.13 -8.91
C LYS A 230 19.58 3.80 -8.96
N VAL A 231 18.54 3.03 -8.65
CA VAL A 231 17.17 3.50 -8.42
C VAL A 231 16.76 3.14 -7.00
N GLU A 232 16.18 4.09 -6.28
CA GLU A 232 15.66 3.91 -4.92
C GLU A 232 14.17 4.25 -4.89
N VAL A 233 13.42 3.48 -4.12
CA VAL A 233 11.97 3.61 -4.00
C VAL A 233 11.60 3.96 -2.55
N ASP A 234 10.61 4.83 -2.37
CA ASP A 234 10.11 5.18 -1.06
C ASP A 234 8.96 4.25 -0.65
N VAL A 235 9.31 3.00 -0.31
CA VAL A 235 8.34 1.96 0.06
C VAL A 235 7.39 2.43 1.15
N ASP A 236 7.88 3.19 2.13
CA ASP A 236 7.08 3.62 3.27
C ASP A 236 6.01 4.63 2.82
N ASN A 237 6.38 5.64 2.03
CA ASN A 237 5.42 6.59 1.49
C ASN A 237 4.47 5.99 0.47
N ILE A 238 4.90 5.01 -0.33
CA ILE A 238 4.01 4.31 -1.26
C ILE A 238 2.97 3.48 -0.48
N VAL A 239 3.39 2.74 0.54
CA VAL A 239 2.46 2.01 1.41
C VAL A 239 1.48 2.98 2.07
N ILE A 240 1.94 4.12 2.58
CA ILE A 240 1.08 5.17 3.16
C ILE A 240 0.10 5.73 2.12
N ALA A 241 0.55 6.03 0.90
CA ALA A 241 -0.30 6.53 -0.18
C ALA A 241 -1.39 5.51 -0.56
N ARG A 242 -1.02 4.23 -0.67
CA ARG A 242 -1.97 3.13 -0.91
C ARG A 242 -2.95 2.98 0.24
N LEU A 243 -2.49 3.10 1.49
CA LEU A 243 -3.36 3.09 2.68
C LEU A 243 -4.35 4.27 2.62
N ARG A 244 -3.91 5.47 2.24
CA ARG A 244 -4.80 6.64 2.05
C ARG A 244 -5.85 6.36 0.99
N GLU A 245 -5.45 5.95 -0.20
CA GLU A 245 -6.36 5.60 -1.30
C GLU A 245 -7.38 4.56 -0.85
N GLN A 246 -6.90 3.47 -0.26
CA GLN A 246 -7.74 2.41 0.27
C GLN A 246 -8.74 2.95 1.28
N THR A 247 -8.33 3.76 2.25
CA THR A 247 -9.24 4.35 3.26
C THR A 247 -10.25 5.37 2.71
N THR A 248 -10.10 5.80 1.45
CA THR A 248 -11.01 6.76 0.78
C THR A 248 -11.89 6.13 -0.30
N SER A 249 -11.54 4.94 -0.80
CA SER A 249 -12.29 4.23 -1.84
C SER A 249 -13.59 3.59 -1.31
N GLN A 250 -14.64 3.53 -2.16
CA GLN A 250 -15.93 2.86 -1.85
C GLN A 250 -15.79 1.39 -1.40
N LYS A 251 -14.65 0.74 -1.69
CA LYS A 251 -14.38 -0.66 -1.33
C LYS A 251 -13.81 -0.87 0.07
N ASN A 252 -13.65 0.15 0.93
CA ASN A 252 -12.81 -0.03 2.13
C ASN A 252 -13.23 0.69 3.42
N PHE A 253 -14.50 0.62 3.78
CA PHE A 253 -14.94 0.88 5.16
C PHE A 253 -14.81 -0.38 6.04
N ASN A 254 -13.61 -0.99 6.10
CA ASN A 254 -13.32 -2.11 7.01
C ASN A 254 -12.36 -1.63 8.11
N SER A 255 -12.83 -1.68 9.36
CA SER A 255 -12.05 -1.35 10.56
C SER A 255 -10.70 -2.09 10.64
N THR A 256 -10.64 -3.31 10.13
CA THR A 256 -9.43 -4.15 10.09
C THR A 256 -8.32 -3.50 9.26
N ASN A 257 -8.65 -2.90 8.12
CA ASN A 257 -7.66 -2.28 7.23
C ASN A 257 -7.09 -1.00 7.85
N MET A 258 -7.93 -0.23 8.54
CA MET A 258 -7.47 0.93 9.31
C MET A 258 -6.52 0.54 10.45
N ILE A 259 -6.82 -0.56 11.15
CA ILE A 259 -5.95 -1.11 12.21
C ILE A 259 -4.62 -1.59 11.64
N GLN A 260 -4.62 -2.28 10.48
CA GLN A 260 -3.40 -2.74 9.83
C GLN A 260 -2.53 -1.55 9.38
N GLY A 261 -3.13 -0.54 8.74
CA GLY A 261 -2.43 0.65 8.27
C GLY A 261 -1.84 1.49 9.41
N SER A 262 -2.60 1.71 10.49
CA SER A 262 -2.09 2.41 11.66
C SER A 262 -0.99 1.60 12.36
N SER A 263 -1.15 0.28 12.48
CA SER A 263 -0.14 -0.60 13.10
C SER A 263 1.19 -0.57 12.33
N TYR A 264 1.14 -0.57 10.99
CA TYR A 264 2.32 -0.43 10.14
C TYR A 264 3.09 0.85 10.50
N CYS A 265 2.38 1.98 10.58
CA CYS A 265 2.94 3.28 10.91
C CYS A 265 3.52 3.32 12.35
N PHE A 266 2.79 2.78 13.33
CA PHE A 266 3.24 2.73 14.72
C PHE A 266 4.48 1.85 14.92
N ASN A 267 4.57 0.74 14.21
CA ASN A 267 5.73 -0.17 14.28
C ASN A 267 6.99 0.47 13.68
N LYS A 268 6.84 1.18 12.55
CA LYS A 268 7.95 1.87 11.88
C LYS A 268 8.24 3.27 12.43
N ASN A 269 7.41 3.77 13.34
CA ASN A 269 7.51 5.11 13.91
C ASN A 269 7.43 6.23 12.84
N ILE A 270 6.53 6.07 11.87
CA ILE A 270 6.31 7.00 10.75
C ILE A 270 4.85 7.45 10.73
N ASN A 271 4.59 8.65 10.20
CA ASN A 271 3.23 9.15 9.93
C ASN A 271 2.25 9.04 11.12
N LEU A 272 2.75 9.26 12.33
CA LEU A 272 2.07 8.87 13.58
C LEU A 272 0.72 9.57 13.82
N GLU A 273 0.59 10.86 13.50
CA GLU A 273 -0.65 11.60 13.71
C GLU A 273 -1.78 11.15 12.77
N GLU A 274 -1.46 10.94 11.48
CA GLU A 274 -2.46 10.43 10.53
C GLU A 274 -2.84 8.99 10.89
N ALA A 275 -1.85 8.16 11.29
CA ALA A 275 -2.09 6.82 11.79
C ALA A 275 -2.96 6.80 13.06
N LEU A 276 -2.79 7.77 13.97
CA LEU A 276 -3.69 7.96 15.10
C LEU A 276 -5.11 8.26 14.62
N GLY A 277 -5.28 9.11 13.60
CA GLY A 277 -6.58 9.39 12.99
C GLY A 277 -7.23 8.15 12.35
N TRP A 278 -6.45 7.24 11.74
CA TRP A 278 -6.97 5.94 11.29
C TRP A 278 -7.39 5.05 12.46
N ALA A 279 -6.59 5.00 13.53
CA ALA A 279 -6.92 4.21 14.72
C ALA A 279 -8.20 4.72 15.42
N GLN A 280 -8.39 6.04 15.51
CA GLN A 280 -9.62 6.64 16.03
C GLN A 280 -10.84 6.25 15.17
N ARG A 281 -10.71 6.36 13.84
CA ARG A 281 -11.77 5.95 12.91
C ARG A 281 -12.07 4.45 12.98
N ALA A 282 -11.07 3.61 13.23
CA ALA A 282 -11.30 2.18 13.43
C ALA A 282 -12.17 1.87 14.67
N VAL A 283 -12.21 2.77 15.66
CA VAL A 283 -13.04 2.64 16.87
C VAL A 283 -14.40 3.31 16.69
N THR A 284 -14.45 4.56 16.22
CA THR A 284 -15.66 5.41 16.25
C THR A 284 -16.12 5.91 14.88
N GLY A 285 -15.38 5.64 13.81
CA GLY A 285 -15.72 6.08 12.46
C GLY A 285 -16.86 5.27 11.85
N PHE A 286 -17.26 5.63 10.63
CA PHE A 286 -18.21 4.85 9.83
C PHE A 286 -17.67 3.43 9.58
N ASN A 287 -18.43 2.40 9.94
CA ASN A 287 -18.01 0.99 10.05
C ASN A 287 -16.83 0.72 11.01
N GLY A 288 -16.54 1.66 11.91
CA GLY A 288 -15.67 1.43 13.05
C GLY A 288 -16.24 0.34 13.95
N GLN A 289 -15.36 -0.49 14.49
CA GLN A 289 -15.74 -1.57 15.41
C GLN A 289 -14.98 -1.42 16.70
N LYS A 290 -15.67 -0.94 17.73
CA LYS A 290 -15.13 -0.91 19.09
C LYS A 290 -14.91 -2.34 19.59
N SER A 291 -13.65 -2.68 19.84
CA SER A 291 -13.21 -3.97 20.35
C SER A 291 -11.92 -3.76 21.14
N TYR A 292 -11.47 -4.79 21.87
CA TYR A 292 -10.15 -4.74 22.50
C TYR A 292 -9.05 -4.42 21.47
N VAL A 293 -9.12 -5.00 20.26
CA VAL A 293 -8.07 -4.84 19.24
C VAL A 293 -8.01 -3.41 18.72
N SER A 294 -9.15 -2.81 18.38
CA SER A 294 -9.19 -1.43 17.87
C SER A 294 -8.79 -0.42 18.95
N LEU A 295 -9.25 -0.60 20.19
CA LEU A 295 -8.85 0.25 21.32
C LEU A 295 -7.37 0.07 21.67
N ARG A 296 -6.84 -1.16 21.65
CA ARG A 296 -5.40 -1.40 21.90
C ARG A 296 -4.54 -0.73 20.84
N ASN A 297 -4.94 -0.79 19.57
CA ASN A 297 -4.26 -0.11 18.48
C ASN A 297 -4.30 1.43 18.65
N LEU A 298 -5.45 1.98 19.03
CA LEU A 298 -5.58 3.41 19.36
C LEU A 298 -4.68 3.82 20.53
N ALA A 299 -4.64 3.01 21.59
CA ALA A 299 -3.73 3.23 22.70
C ALA A 299 -2.26 3.20 22.27
N THR A 300 -1.86 2.28 21.37
CA THR A 300 -0.51 2.28 20.79
C THR A 300 -0.19 3.60 20.09
N GLY A 301 -1.14 4.15 19.34
CA GLY A 301 -0.97 5.45 18.70
C GLY A 301 -0.69 6.57 19.71
N TYR A 302 -1.46 6.61 20.80
CA TYR A 302 -1.21 7.54 21.90
C TYR A 302 0.14 7.29 22.59
N GLU A 303 0.53 6.03 22.83
CA GLU A 303 1.84 5.67 23.39
C GLU A 303 2.99 6.20 22.51
N LYS A 304 2.91 5.99 21.18
CA LYS A 304 3.94 6.42 20.21
C LYS A 304 4.06 7.94 20.09
N LEU A 305 2.97 8.66 20.35
CA LEU A 305 2.93 10.12 20.40
C LEU A 305 3.22 10.68 21.80
N ASN A 306 3.63 9.84 22.76
CA ASN A 306 3.90 10.20 24.15
C ASN A 306 2.69 10.83 24.88
N ARG A 307 1.46 10.45 24.48
CA ARG A 307 0.17 10.90 25.03
C ARG A 307 -0.36 9.89 26.06
N LEU A 308 0.43 9.62 27.11
CA LEU A 308 0.22 8.48 28.01
C LEU A 308 -1.14 8.50 28.74
N THR A 309 -1.64 9.67 29.14
CA THR A 309 -2.96 9.78 29.80
C THR A 309 -4.09 9.30 28.88
N GLN A 310 -4.02 9.62 27.58
CA GLN A 310 -5.01 9.17 26.60
C GLN A 310 -4.85 7.68 26.32
N ALA A 311 -3.62 7.18 26.23
CA ALA A 311 -3.35 5.75 26.10
C ALA A 311 -3.96 4.95 27.27
N ASP A 312 -3.76 5.41 28.50
CA ASP A 312 -4.28 4.75 29.70
C ASP A 312 -5.80 4.78 29.79
N SER A 313 -6.43 5.91 29.43
CA SER A 313 -7.88 6.02 29.37
C SER A 313 -8.47 5.03 28.36
N VAL A 314 -7.90 4.95 27.16
CA VAL A 314 -8.35 4.01 26.12
C VAL A 314 -8.11 2.56 26.53
N MET A 315 -6.98 2.26 27.17
CA MET A 315 -6.71 0.90 27.64
C MET A 315 -7.61 0.49 28.79
N THR A 316 -8.00 1.41 29.67
CA THR A 316 -8.98 1.13 30.72
C THR A 316 -10.31 0.67 30.10
N GLU A 317 -10.77 1.34 29.04
CA GLU A 317 -11.94 0.91 28.28
C GLU A 317 -11.70 -0.44 27.58
N ALA A 318 -10.56 -0.62 26.91
CA ALA A 318 -10.22 -1.86 26.21
C ALA A 318 -10.26 -3.08 27.16
N LEU A 319 -9.73 -2.92 28.37
CA LEU A 319 -9.62 -3.98 29.37
C LEU A 319 -10.99 -4.46 29.90
N THR A 320 -12.06 -3.69 29.73
CA THR A 320 -13.43 -4.15 30.04
C THR A 320 -13.84 -5.31 29.12
N MET A 321 -13.36 -5.29 27.87
CA MET A 321 -13.62 -6.29 26.82
C MET A 321 -12.52 -7.36 26.73
N ALA A 322 -11.45 -7.22 27.51
CA ALA A 322 -10.27 -8.07 27.40
C ALA A 322 -10.44 -9.43 28.09
N ASN A 323 -9.86 -10.46 27.47
CA ASN A 323 -9.63 -11.77 28.08
C ASN A 323 -8.31 -11.81 28.88
N MET A 324 -8.06 -12.88 29.62
CA MET A 324 -6.88 -13.02 30.46
C MET A 324 -5.55 -12.86 29.68
N ASN A 325 -5.45 -13.45 28.49
CA ASN A 325 -4.24 -13.36 27.67
C ASN A 325 -3.97 -11.91 27.23
N GLN A 326 -5.02 -11.13 26.99
CA GLN A 326 -4.92 -9.72 26.64
C GLN A 326 -4.47 -8.85 27.83
N TYR A 327 -4.93 -9.12 29.05
CA TYR A 327 -4.40 -8.48 30.26
C TYR A 327 -2.90 -8.76 30.44
N VAL A 328 -2.50 -10.03 30.31
CA VAL A 328 -1.11 -10.46 30.41
C VAL A 328 -0.25 -9.85 29.29
N GLY A 329 -0.75 -9.83 28.05
CA GLY A 329 -0.03 -9.24 26.93
C GLY A 329 0.20 -7.73 27.11
N TYR A 330 -0.82 -7.01 27.59
CA TYR A 330 -0.68 -5.58 27.86
C TYR A 330 0.27 -5.29 29.03
N SER A 331 0.22 -6.08 30.10
CA SER A 331 1.15 -5.91 31.21
C SER A 331 2.62 -6.11 30.80
N ARG A 332 2.89 -7.05 29.89
CA ARG A 332 4.23 -7.25 29.30
C ARG A 332 4.66 -6.05 28.44
N ALA A 333 3.75 -5.47 27.67
CA ALA A 333 4.03 -4.24 26.91
C ALA A 333 4.33 -3.05 27.85
N LEU A 334 3.70 -2.96 29.01
CA LEU A 334 4.01 -1.93 30.00
C LEU A 334 5.42 -2.12 30.60
N ILE A 335 5.88 -3.36 30.79
CA ILE A 335 7.26 -3.63 31.27
C ILE A 335 8.29 -3.14 30.25
N THR A 336 8.11 -3.40 28.96
CA THR A 336 9.04 -2.91 27.93
C THR A 336 9.05 -1.38 27.81
N GLN A 337 7.93 -0.73 28.17
CA GLN A 337 7.83 0.72 28.29
C GLN A 337 8.38 1.26 29.63
N LYS A 338 8.94 0.42 30.51
CA LYS A 338 9.38 0.76 31.88
C LYS A 338 8.26 1.29 32.79
N ARG A 339 7.01 0.94 32.49
CA ARG A 339 5.80 1.32 33.25
C ARG A 339 5.41 0.21 34.23
N ASN A 340 6.36 -0.19 35.06
CA ASN A 340 6.26 -1.43 35.85
C ASN A 340 5.16 -1.39 36.94
N ASP A 341 4.92 -0.23 37.54
CA ASP A 341 3.82 -0.06 38.51
C ASP A 341 2.45 -0.30 37.89
N LYS A 342 2.23 0.28 36.70
CA LYS A 342 1.00 0.07 35.94
C LYS A 342 0.85 -1.39 35.53
N SER A 343 1.95 -2.04 35.14
CA SER A 343 1.95 -3.48 34.82
C SER A 343 1.43 -4.33 35.98
N LEU A 344 1.92 -4.08 37.20
CA LEU A 344 1.44 -4.77 38.40
C LEU A 344 -0.02 -4.45 38.72
N GLU A 345 -0.46 -3.19 38.61
CA GLU A 345 -1.86 -2.80 38.83
C GLU A 345 -2.82 -3.57 37.90
N ILE A 346 -2.47 -3.66 36.61
CA ILE A 346 -3.24 -4.42 35.62
C ILE A 346 -3.27 -5.91 35.98
N LEU A 347 -2.15 -6.48 36.42
CA LEU A 347 -2.07 -7.89 36.80
C LEU A 347 -2.81 -8.19 38.11
N GLN A 348 -2.83 -7.26 39.06
CA GLN A 348 -3.63 -7.39 40.27
C GLN A 348 -5.13 -7.40 39.92
N THR A 349 -5.54 -6.54 38.99
CA THR A 349 -6.90 -6.53 38.45
C THR A 349 -7.22 -7.85 37.72
N ALA A 350 -6.28 -8.36 36.92
CA ALA A 350 -6.42 -9.65 36.24
C ALA A 350 -6.57 -10.81 37.24
N LYS A 351 -5.80 -10.80 38.34
CA LYS A 351 -5.90 -11.80 39.41
C LYS A 351 -7.27 -11.79 40.07
N THR A 352 -7.83 -10.61 40.33
CA THR A 352 -9.20 -10.49 40.87
C THR A 352 -10.25 -10.99 39.87
N LYS A 353 -10.09 -10.69 38.58
CA LYS A 353 -11.08 -11.01 37.54
C LYS A 353 -11.04 -12.48 37.08
N PHE A 354 -9.86 -13.05 36.92
CA PHE A 354 -9.66 -14.39 36.33
C PHE A 354 -9.15 -15.42 37.34
N GLY A 355 -8.87 -14.99 38.57
CA GLY A 355 -8.40 -15.84 39.65
C GLY A 355 -6.88 -15.98 39.70
N ASP A 356 -6.46 -16.74 40.69
CA ASP A 356 -5.06 -16.96 41.03
C ASP A 356 -4.48 -18.12 40.22
N VAL A 357 -4.33 -17.92 38.91
CA VAL A 357 -3.97 -18.95 37.93
C VAL A 357 -2.58 -18.76 37.34
N PHE A 358 -2.07 -19.83 36.71
CA PHE A 358 -0.72 -19.90 36.13
C PHE A 358 -0.33 -18.64 35.35
N ALA A 359 -1.15 -18.26 34.36
CA ALA A 359 -0.83 -17.17 33.44
C ALA A 359 -0.66 -15.82 34.15
N VAL A 360 -1.50 -15.56 35.16
CA VAL A 360 -1.46 -14.31 35.93
C VAL A 360 -0.25 -14.29 36.87
N ASN A 361 -0.02 -15.36 37.62
CA ASN A 361 1.13 -15.44 38.53
C ASN A 361 2.46 -15.39 37.80
N ASN A 362 2.56 -16.09 36.65
CA ASN A 362 3.73 -16.05 35.80
C ASN A 362 4.00 -14.61 35.31
N ALA A 363 2.97 -13.91 34.83
CA ALA A 363 3.12 -12.52 34.40
C ALA A 363 3.48 -11.57 35.56
N MET A 364 2.95 -11.80 36.76
CA MET A 364 3.33 -11.05 37.96
C MET A 364 4.80 -11.24 38.32
N ALA A 365 5.39 -12.42 38.10
CA ALA A 365 6.81 -12.67 38.34
C ALA A 365 7.67 -11.72 37.50
N PHE A 366 7.36 -11.59 36.21
CA PHE A 366 8.05 -10.65 35.32
C PHE A 366 7.88 -9.20 35.76
N ALA A 367 6.68 -8.80 36.19
CA ALA A 367 6.40 -7.43 36.62
C ALA A 367 7.11 -7.05 37.93
N TYR A 368 7.12 -7.95 38.93
CA TYR A 368 7.89 -7.76 40.17
C TYR A 368 9.40 -7.73 39.88
N SER A 369 9.88 -8.64 39.04
CA SER A 369 11.29 -8.68 38.62
C SER A 369 11.73 -7.38 37.96
N ALA A 370 10.94 -6.83 37.05
CA ALA A 370 11.23 -5.56 36.39
C ALA A 370 11.32 -4.37 37.36
N LYS A 371 10.69 -4.46 38.54
CA LYS A 371 10.80 -3.47 39.62
C LYS A 371 11.99 -3.69 40.55
N GLY A 372 12.73 -4.78 40.40
CA GLY A 372 13.75 -5.21 41.35
C GLY A 372 13.17 -5.83 42.63
N ASP A 373 11.86 -6.12 42.68
CA ASP A 373 11.24 -6.81 43.81
C ASP A 373 11.39 -8.33 43.65
N PHE A 374 12.62 -8.80 43.76
CA PHE A 374 12.95 -10.21 43.52
C PHE A 374 12.28 -11.14 44.53
N ALA A 375 12.03 -10.68 45.76
CA ALA A 375 11.36 -11.46 46.79
C ALA A 375 9.91 -11.82 46.38
N ASN A 376 9.12 -10.81 45.97
CA ASN A 376 7.77 -11.09 45.50
C ASN A 376 7.76 -11.79 44.14
N ALA A 377 8.72 -11.51 43.26
CA ALA A 377 8.89 -12.21 42.00
C ALA A 377 9.07 -13.72 42.20
N ILE A 378 9.97 -14.13 43.11
CA ILE A 378 10.18 -15.54 43.46
C ILE A 378 8.89 -16.16 44.00
N LYS A 379 8.21 -15.48 44.93
CA LYS A 379 6.97 -15.99 45.54
C LYS A 379 5.89 -16.29 44.52
N VAL A 380 5.64 -15.38 43.57
CA VAL A 380 4.63 -15.62 42.53
C VAL A 380 5.12 -16.56 41.43
N ALA A 381 6.43 -16.65 41.17
CA ALA A 381 7.02 -17.62 40.25
C ALA A 381 6.90 -19.06 40.79
N GLU A 382 7.18 -19.28 42.08
CA GLU A 382 6.97 -20.58 42.75
C GLU A 382 5.50 -20.99 42.73
N LYS A 383 4.60 -20.02 42.88
CA LYS A 383 3.16 -20.25 42.72
C LYS A 383 2.77 -20.60 41.29
N ALA A 384 3.32 -19.90 40.30
CA ALA A 384 3.11 -20.26 38.90
C ALA A 384 3.66 -21.67 38.61
N MET A 385 4.80 -22.03 39.21
CA MET A 385 5.43 -23.34 39.01
C MET A 385 4.57 -24.50 39.51
N SER A 386 3.85 -24.34 40.62
CA SER A 386 2.90 -25.36 41.11
C SER A 386 1.64 -25.47 40.25
N GLN A 387 1.39 -24.49 39.38
CA GLN A 387 0.26 -24.42 38.45
C GLN A 387 0.67 -24.72 37.01
N ALA A 388 1.93 -25.11 36.77
CA ALA A 388 2.48 -25.27 35.43
C ALA A 388 1.72 -26.36 34.64
N PRO A 389 1.38 -26.12 33.36
CA PRO A 389 0.60 -27.06 32.55
C PRO A 389 1.41 -28.28 32.08
N ASN A 390 2.75 -28.21 32.11
CA ASN A 390 3.65 -29.27 31.68
C ASN A 390 5.06 -29.10 32.28
N ASP A 391 5.86 -30.16 32.23
CA ASP A 391 7.22 -30.19 32.80
C ASP A 391 8.18 -29.20 32.12
N ALA A 392 8.03 -28.96 30.82
CA ALA A 392 8.85 -27.98 30.11
C ALA A 392 8.66 -26.56 30.68
N THR A 393 7.42 -26.19 30.97
CA THR A 393 7.07 -24.90 31.59
C THR A 393 7.61 -24.81 33.01
N LYS A 394 7.50 -25.90 33.78
CA LYS A 394 8.05 -26.00 35.13
C LYS A 394 9.57 -25.78 35.14
N LYS A 395 10.30 -26.44 34.24
CA LYS A 395 11.76 -26.30 34.09
C LYS A 395 12.17 -24.87 33.69
N SER A 396 11.39 -24.22 32.84
CA SER A 396 11.62 -22.80 32.50
C SER A 396 11.48 -21.89 33.73
N LEU A 397 10.49 -22.14 34.58
CA LEU A 397 10.30 -21.39 35.82
C LEU A 397 11.38 -21.65 36.86
N GLU A 398 11.91 -22.88 36.96
CA GLU A 398 13.06 -23.19 37.83
C GLU A 398 14.29 -22.33 37.46
N VAL A 399 14.57 -22.19 36.16
CA VAL A 399 15.65 -21.33 35.66
C VAL A 399 15.38 -19.86 35.99
N GLN A 400 14.15 -19.39 35.82
CA GLN A 400 13.77 -18.01 36.18
C GLN A 400 13.92 -17.75 37.68
N ILE A 401 13.46 -18.67 38.54
CA ILE A 401 13.57 -18.57 39.99
C ILE A 401 15.04 -18.56 40.42
N ALA A 402 15.90 -19.38 39.79
CA ALA A 402 17.34 -19.36 40.05
C ALA A 402 17.95 -17.98 39.74
N LYS A 403 17.64 -17.40 38.58
CA LYS A 403 18.06 -16.03 38.23
C LYS A 403 17.59 -15.00 39.26
N LEU A 404 16.33 -15.08 39.69
CA LEU A 404 15.77 -14.16 40.68
C LEU A 404 16.47 -14.30 42.05
N LYS A 405 16.83 -15.52 42.47
CA LYS A 405 17.60 -15.77 43.70
C LYS A 405 19.00 -15.18 43.66
N GLU A 406 19.57 -15.02 42.46
CA GLU A 406 20.82 -14.29 42.23
C GLU A 406 20.64 -12.76 42.13
N GLY A 407 19.42 -12.25 42.31
CA GLY A 407 19.11 -10.82 42.17
C GLY A 407 19.14 -10.33 40.71
N LYS A 408 18.94 -11.23 39.73
CA LYS A 408 18.94 -10.90 38.30
C LYS A 408 17.52 -10.78 37.77
N ASP A 409 17.30 -9.75 36.95
CA ASP A 409 16.02 -9.52 36.29
C ASP A 409 15.76 -10.57 35.19
N ILE A 410 14.62 -11.26 35.26
CA ILE A 410 14.20 -12.27 34.27
C ILE A 410 13.68 -11.66 32.95
N ASN A 411 13.65 -10.33 32.85
CA ASN A 411 13.33 -9.62 31.62
C ASN A 411 14.56 -9.29 30.75
N GLN A 412 15.77 -9.59 31.24
CA GLN A 412 17.05 -9.30 30.56
C GLN A 412 17.69 -10.55 29.94
#